data_AF-A0A8H6Z0Q7-F1
#
_entry.id   AF-A0A8H6Z0Q7-F1
#
_cell.length_a   1.000
_cell.length_b   1.000
_cell.length_c   1.000
_cell.angle_alpha   90.00
_cell.angle_beta   90.00
_cell.angle_gamma   90.00
#
_symmetry.space_group_name_H-M   'P 1'
#
loop_
_entity.id
_entity.type
_entity.pdbx_description
1 polymer ?
#
loop_
_entity_poly.entity_id
_entity_poly.type
_entity_poly.pdbx_seq_one_letter_code
_entity_poly.pdbx_strand_id
1 'polypeptide(L)'
;MHARPAACCAIRSQVAYRVPDVLRKTPYVQLRLCLVGGRPINPSNLLPWGGPIKLPPALALQPGPIFGTSTDCPEITAEFVSHCFEGLKFNPQYEHPLIAATSIRSDIRAVSFQLHLLLPQSRVLALCSVAYASLSSFHPSVLGGGPRPESFLDHHFFSSSSELLGCGVRRTRAYRALRSEALKAAWDVGVILLPSNENAASCYLLDLMEQSDFGSAGRPWANAYLAHARALAPIWRASSFTATDVSEWAGFLMGGGPHFCQEQDSIGCDQLLLSGPEPPSLETLLASLEHSANDSSLSFLWASRQPFWPASYLTQLPETLHGSTPLSEVAVLNFLDAISKLHSILSFLLDRIDMVTTAPGAQPPPALDDASVDAVARAAATARQATAPSRASARGERMVTLRAQAHDMAVIGGKVLAKGIRYLPKIHYSPGHWATTRMWAEFVVEEADMALDVSPEAARDLETFADELKLLGYSLDAASTPQTLTLIERLEAHVNKAIMSMFLPIDDGSWRPLQDGVGMIL
;
A
#
# COMPACT_ATOMS: atom_id res chain seq x y z
N MET A 1 19.74 -41.56 38.23
CA MET A 1 20.17 -40.35 37.51
C MET A 1 20.19 -40.66 36.02
N HIS A 2 19.07 -40.44 35.34
CA HIS A 2 18.90 -40.72 33.92
C HIS A 2 18.65 -39.42 33.17
N ALA A 3 19.52 -39.16 32.19
CA ALA A 3 19.40 -38.05 31.26
C ALA A 3 18.24 -38.29 30.29
N ARG A 4 17.37 -37.29 30.12
CA ARG A 4 16.34 -37.25 29.07
C ARG A 4 16.92 -36.58 27.82
N PRO A 5 16.68 -37.11 26.61
CA PRO A 5 16.98 -36.40 25.38
C PRO A 5 15.83 -35.46 25.00
N ALA A 6 16.19 -34.27 24.50
CA ALA A 6 15.28 -33.28 23.95
C ALA A 6 14.70 -33.77 22.61
N ALA A 7 13.38 -33.82 22.50
CA ALA A 7 12.67 -34.10 21.26
C ALA A 7 12.38 -32.77 20.53
N CYS A 8 12.99 -32.58 19.36
CA CYS A 8 12.58 -31.57 18.39
C CYS A 8 11.26 -31.99 17.75
N CYS A 9 10.20 -31.20 17.98
CA CYS A 9 8.93 -31.36 17.29
C CYS A 9 8.98 -30.58 15.97
N ALA A 10 9.16 -31.28 14.86
CA ALA A 10 9.02 -30.73 13.51
C ALA A 10 7.55 -30.84 13.07
N ILE A 11 6.81 -29.73 13.12
CA ILE A 11 5.48 -29.65 12.52
C ILE A 11 5.67 -29.29 11.04
N ARG A 12 5.55 -30.31 10.17
CA ARG A 12 5.37 -30.13 8.73
C ARG A 12 3.88 -29.86 8.46
N SER A 13 3.51 -28.61 8.18
CA SER A 13 2.23 -28.31 7.52
C SER A 13 2.40 -28.45 6.01
N GLN A 14 1.92 -29.55 5.45
CA GLN A 14 1.69 -29.68 4.01
C GLN A 14 0.36 -29.02 3.67
N VAL A 15 0.39 -27.75 3.24
CA VAL A 15 -0.75 -27.14 2.54
C VAL A 15 -0.43 -27.21 1.05
N ALA A 16 -1.01 -28.19 0.38
CA ALA A 16 -0.92 -28.34 -1.07
C ALA A 16 -1.89 -27.34 -1.75
N TYR A 17 -1.42 -26.12 -2.01
CA TYR A 17 -2.11 -25.22 -2.92
C TYR A 17 -1.93 -25.71 -4.37
N ARG A 18 -3.02 -26.17 -5.00
CA ARG A 18 -3.09 -26.40 -6.45
C ARG A 18 -3.12 -25.04 -7.15
N VAL A 19 -1.94 -24.55 -7.53
CA VAL A 19 -1.81 -23.52 -8.58
C VAL A 19 -2.20 -24.17 -9.92
N PRO A 20 -3.01 -23.54 -10.78
CA PRO A 20 -3.26 -24.06 -12.12
C PRO A 20 -1.94 -24.25 -12.88
N ASP A 21 -1.69 -25.46 -13.38
CA ASP A 21 -0.46 -25.87 -14.09
C ASP A 21 -0.13 -25.02 -15.34
N VAL A 22 -1.06 -24.17 -15.79
CA VAL A 22 -0.95 -23.31 -16.98
C VAL A 22 0.09 -22.19 -16.79
N LEU A 23 0.34 -21.73 -15.56
CA LEU A 23 1.31 -20.64 -15.30
C LEU A 23 2.73 -21.13 -14.98
N ARG A 24 2.93 -22.42 -14.70
CA ARG A 24 4.28 -22.99 -14.41
C ARG A 24 5.03 -23.46 -15.64
N LYS A 25 4.35 -23.71 -16.76
CA LYS A 25 4.94 -24.37 -17.95
C LYS A 25 5.11 -23.48 -19.17
N THR A 26 4.75 -22.20 -19.09
CA THR A 26 5.09 -21.25 -20.15
C THR A 26 6.57 -20.90 -20.02
N PRO A 27 7.41 -21.20 -21.03
CA PRO A 27 8.73 -20.59 -21.09
C PRO A 27 8.49 -19.11 -21.30
N TYR A 28 8.63 -18.32 -20.24
CA TYR A 28 8.84 -16.88 -20.38
C TYR A 28 10.06 -16.74 -21.28
N VAL A 29 9.82 -16.43 -22.55
CA VAL A 29 10.83 -15.85 -23.41
C VAL A 29 11.27 -14.62 -22.63
N GLN A 30 12.46 -14.69 -22.05
CA GLN A 30 13.20 -13.52 -21.60
C GLN A 30 13.13 -12.55 -22.77
N LEU A 31 12.23 -11.57 -22.66
CA LEU A 31 12.29 -10.34 -23.45
C LEU A 31 13.56 -9.64 -22.95
N ARG A 32 14.72 -10.13 -23.40
CA ARG A 32 15.91 -9.32 -23.60
C ARG A 32 15.51 -8.32 -24.68
N LEU A 33 14.76 -7.29 -24.27
CA LEU A 33 14.83 -6.01 -24.92
C LEU A 33 16.32 -5.68 -25.01
N CYS A 34 16.80 -5.43 -26.23
CA CYS A 34 18.17 -5.06 -26.52
C CYS A 34 18.55 -3.75 -25.80
N LEU A 35 18.83 -3.82 -24.50
CA LEU A 35 19.60 -2.83 -23.76
C LEU A 35 21.01 -3.40 -23.60
N VAL A 36 21.70 -3.57 -24.73
CA VAL A 36 23.14 -3.85 -24.73
C VAL A 36 23.86 -2.51 -24.76
N GLY A 37 24.45 -2.15 -23.63
CA GLY A 37 25.60 -1.24 -23.56
C GLY A 37 25.37 0.06 -22.80
N GLY A 38 25.63 0.04 -21.49
CA GLY A 38 25.80 1.24 -20.65
C GLY A 38 27.05 2.05 -21.03
N ARG A 39 27.02 2.73 -22.18
CA ARG A 39 27.92 3.85 -22.47
C ARG A 39 27.09 5.14 -22.52
N PRO A 40 27.56 6.23 -21.91
CA PRO A 40 26.88 7.52 -22.02
C PRO A 40 26.81 7.93 -23.50
N ILE A 41 25.59 8.18 -23.97
CA ILE A 41 25.33 8.61 -25.35
C ILE A 41 25.78 10.07 -25.48
N ASN A 42 26.72 10.34 -26.38
CA ASN A 42 27.13 11.69 -26.73
C ASN A 42 25.97 12.38 -27.49
N PRO A 43 25.42 13.51 -27.01
CA PRO A 43 24.27 14.18 -27.63
C PRO A 43 24.53 14.68 -29.06
N SER A 44 25.80 14.79 -29.47
CA SER A 44 26.18 15.16 -30.84
C SER A 44 26.10 14.01 -31.87
N ASN A 45 25.80 12.77 -31.44
CA ASN A 45 25.59 11.62 -32.33
C ASN A 45 24.10 11.28 -32.56
N LEU A 46 23.18 12.17 -32.16
CA LEU A 46 21.76 12.04 -32.51
C LEU A 46 21.56 12.43 -33.98
N LEU A 47 21.74 11.45 -34.87
CA LEU A 47 21.23 11.57 -36.24
C LEU A 47 19.69 11.74 -36.20
N PRO A 48 19.09 12.50 -37.13
CA PRO A 48 17.65 12.67 -37.19
C PRO A 48 17.00 11.31 -37.43
N TRP A 49 16.18 10.87 -36.46
CA TRP A 49 15.34 9.67 -36.55
C TRP A 49 14.23 9.91 -37.59
N GLY A 50 14.57 9.82 -38.87
CA GLY A 50 13.66 10.01 -40.01
C GLY A 50 13.56 8.79 -40.94
N GLY A 51 14.08 7.63 -40.53
CA GLY A 51 13.94 6.38 -41.29
C GLY A 51 12.70 5.60 -40.84
N PRO A 52 11.90 5.02 -41.77
CA PRO A 52 10.78 4.16 -41.39
C PRO A 52 11.30 2.95 -40.61
N ILE A 53 10.84 2.80 -39.36
CA ILE A 53 11.08 1.62 -38.54
C ILE A 53 10.44 0.44 -39.27
N LYS A 54 11.25 -0.38 -39.95
CA LYS A 54 10.82 -1.69 -40.42
C LYS A 54 10.64 -2.57 -39.19
N LEU A 55 9.43 -2.60 -38.65
CA LEU A 55 9.02 -3.61 -37.68
C LEU A 55 9.36 -4.99 -38.27
N PRO A 56 10.03 -5.88 -37.53
CA PRO A 56 10.27 -7.23 -38.00
C PRO A 56 8.93 -7.88 -38.39
N PRO A 57 8.91 -8.68 -39.46
CA PRO A 57 7.68 -9.33 -39.93
C PRO A 57 7.09 -10.11 -38.76
N ALA A 58 5.82 -9.78 -38.45
CA ALA A 58 4.97 -10.32 -37.39
C ALA A 58 5.70 -11.33 -36.49
N LEU A 59 6.18 -10.87 -35.32
CA LEU A 59 6.38 -11.76 -34.18
C LEU A 59 5.08 -12.56 -34.07
N ALA A 60 5.12 -13.83 -34.47
CA ALA A 60 3.98 -14.71 -34.41
C ALA A 60 3.54 -14.70 -32.94
N LEU A 61 2.46 -13.99 -32.66
CA LEU A 61 1.78 -13.99 -31.37
C LEU A 61 1.56 -15.47 -31.07
N GLN A 62 2.38 -16.03 -30.19
CA GLN A 62 2.06 -17.35 -29.67
C GLN A 62 0.64 -17.26 -29.11
N PRO A 63 -0.22 -18.25 -29.38
CA PRO A 63 -1.57 -18.22 -28.87
C PRO A 63 -1.49 -17.98 -27.37
N GLY A 64 -2.08 -16.87 -26.94
CA GLY A 64 -2.11 -16.50 -25.54
C GLY A 64 -2.69 -17.62 -24.69
N PRO A 65 -2.54 -17.54 -23.35
CA PRO A 65 -3.34 -18.37 -22.47
C PRO A 65 -4.82 -18.25 -22.88
N ILE A 66 -5.48 -19.39 -23.11
CA ILE A 66 -6.90 -19.42 -23.49
C ILE A 66 -7.71 -19.05 -22.24
N PHE A 67 -8.28 -17.85 -22.23
CA PHE A 67 -9.18 -17.39 -21.17
C PHE A 67 -10.63 -17.78 -21.51
N GLY A 68 -11.17 -18.76 -20.80
CA GLY A 68 -12.60 -19.06 -20.81
C GLY A 68 -13.39 -17.92 -20.17
N THR A 69 -14.56 -17.58 -20.72
CA THR A 69 -15.48 -16.63 -20.07
C THR A 69 -16.02 -17.26 -18.80
N SER A 70 -15.82 -16.61 -17.66
CA SER A 70 -16.32 -17.12 -16.39
C SER A 70 -17.85 -16.99 -16.34
N THR A 71 -18.56 -18.10 -16.05
CA THR A 71 -20.01 -18.08 -15.78
C THR A 71 -20.38 -17.20 -14.58
N ASP A 72 -19.37 -16.81 -13.80
CA ASP A 72 -19.52 -16.11 -12.54
C ASP A 72 -19.27 -14.61 -12.70
N CYS A 73 -18.95 -14.17 -13.92
CA CYS A 73 -18.78 -12.75 -14.21
C CYS A 73 -20.14 -12.06 -14.07
N PRO A 74 -20.27 -11.05 -13.21
CA PRO A 74 -21.48 -10.25 -13.18
C PRO A 74 -21.69 -9.58 -14.54
N GLU A 75 -22.95 -9.37 -14.90
CA GLU A 75 -23.29 -8.62 -16.10
C GLU A 75 -22.75 -7.19 -15.99
N ILE A 76 -21.95 -6.78 -16.98
CA ILE A 76 -21.32 -5.46 -17.01
C ILE A 76 -22.31 -4.44 -17.59
N THR A 77 -23.36 -4.15 -16.83
CA THR A 77 -24.38 -3.15 -17.18
C THR A 77 -23.86 -1.73 -17.01
N ALA A 78 -24.47 -0.76 -17.70
CA ALA A 78 -24.12 0.66 -17.56
C ALA A 78 -24.26 1.17 -16.12
N GLU A 79 -25.28 0.71 -15.38
CA GLU A 79 -25.48 1.01 -13.96
C GLU A 79 -24.32 0.51 -13.11
N PHE A 80 -23.92 -0.75 -13.30
CA PHE A 80 -22.82 -1.34 -12.55
C PHE A 80 -21.49 -0.62 -12.82
N VAL A 81 -21.20 -0.30 -14.09
CA VAL A 81 -20.00 0.45 -14.46
C VAL A 81 -20.02 1.85 -13.82
N SER A 82 -21.15 2.56 -13.88
CA SER A 82 -21.30 3.86 -13.24
C SER A 82 -21.03 3.78 -11.73
N HIS A 83 -21.63 2.80 -11.05
CA HIS A 83 -21.41 2.53 -9.63
C HIS A 83 -19.93 2.27 -9.29
N CYS A 84 -19.23 1.45 -10.09
CA CYS A 84 -17.81 1.20 -9.91
C CYS A 84 -16.98 2.50 -10.06
N PHE A 85 -17.28 3.34 -11.04
CA PHE A 85 -16.56 4.61 -11.25
C PHE A 85 -16.86 5.66 -10.17
N GLU A 86 -18.04 5.63 -9.57
CA GLU A 86 -18.32 6.40 -8.35
C GLU A 86 -17.50 5.89 -7.17
N GLY A 87 -17.40 4.57 -6.99
CA GLY A 87 -16.61 3.95 -5.93
C GLY A 87 -15.10 4.23 -6.04
N LEU A 88 -14.57 4.37 -7.26
CA LEU A 88 -13.15 4.67 -7.48
C LEU A 88 -12.71 6.01 -6.90
N LYS A 89 -13.63 6.97 -6.70
CA LYS A 89 -13.31 8.27 -6.09
C LYS A 89 -12.82 8.14 -4.63
N PHE A 90 -13.14 7.03 -3.97
CA PHE A 90 -12.72 6.75 -2.60
C PHE A 90 -11.43 5.93 -2.53
N ASN A 91 -10.87 5.57 -3.69
CA ASN A 91 -9.72 4.71 -3.79
C ASN A 91 -8.48 5.53 -4.18
N PRO A 92 -7.46 5.64 -3.32
CA PRO A 92 -6.33 6.53 -3.58
C PRO A 92 -5.50 6.15 -4.79
N GLN A 93 -5.50 4.87 -5.18
CA GLN A 93 -4.83 4.41 -6.39
C GLN A 93 -5.49 4.98 -7.66
N TYR A 94 -6.73 5.47 -7.56
CA TYR A 94 -7.41 6.13 -8.67
C TYR A 94 -6.93 7.57 -8.92
N GLU A 95 -6.21 8.16 -7.97
CA GLU A 95 -5.51 9.44 -8.13
C GLU A 95 -4.12 9.29 -8.77
N HIS A 96 -3.77 8.08 -9.25
CA HIS A 96 -2.51 7.85 -9.95
C HIS A 96 -2.40 8.79 -11.18
N PRO A 97 -1.26 9.49 -11.38
CA PRO A 97 -1.06 10.46 -12.45
C PRO A 97 -1.42 9.91 -13.83
N LEU A 98 -1.07 8.66 -14.13
CA LEU A 98 -1.49 8.01 -15.38
C LEU A 98 -3.00 7.91 -15.56
N ILE A 99 -3.75 7.59 -14.50
CA ILE A 99 -5.20 7.48 -14.59
C ILE A 99 -5.77 8.89 -14.80
N ALA A 100 -5.27 9.88 -14.08
CA ALA A 100 -5.64 11.29 -14.25
C ALA A 100 -5.27 11.84 -15.64
N ALA A 101 -4.15 11.38 -16.22
CA ALA A 101 -3.68 11.77 -17.55
C ALA A 101 -4.47 11.11 -18.70
N THR A 102 -5.42 10.22 -18.40
CA THR A 102 -6.33 9.65 -19.42
C THR A 102 -7.67 10.38 -19.42
N SER A 103 -8.35 10.37 -20.57
CA SER A 103 -9.73 10.85 -20.71
C SER A 103 -10.78 9.83 -20.26
N ILE A 104 -10.39 8.77 -19.54
CA ILE A 104 -11.25 7.60 -19.32
C ILE A 104 -12.60 7.95 -18.66
N ARG A 105 -12.62 8.93 -17.75
CA ARG A 105 -13.85 9.40 -17.09
C ARG A 105 -14.80 10.09 -18.07
N SER A 106 -14.30 10.96 -18.94
CA SER A 106 -15.13 11.63 -19.95
C SER A 106 -15.58 10.64 -21.02
N ASP A 107 -14.71 9.73 -21.43
CA ASP A 107 -14.98 8.78 -22.51
C ASP A 107 -16.08 7.81 -22.12
N ILE A 108 -16.03 7.27 -20.90
CA ILE A 108 -17.06 6.37 -20.37
C ILE A 108 -18.41 7.08 -20.28
N ARG A 109 -18.44 8.34 -19.83
CA ARG A 109 -19.68 9.13 -19.79
C ARG A 109 -20.22 9.40 -21.19
N ALA A 110 -19.35 9.71 -22.16
CA ALA A 110 -19.73 9.96 -23.54
C ALA A 110 -20.40 8.75 -24.19
N VAL A 111 -19.97 7.53 -23.83
CA VAL A 111 -20.61 6.28 -24.29
C VAL A 111 -21.69 5.74 -23.34
N SER A 112 -22.21 6.57 -22.43
CA SER A 112 -23.25 6.18 -21.46
C SER A 112 -22.90 4.90 -20.69
N PHE A 113 -21.63 4.77 -20.28
CA PHE A 113 -21.08 3.64 -19.53
C PHE A 113 -21.09 2.29 -20.27
N GLN A 114 -21.32 2.28 -21.59
CA GLN A 114 -21.27 1.06 -22.41
C GLN A 114 -19.84 0.77 -22.87
N LEU A 115 -19.12 -0.07 -22.12
CA LEU A 115 -17.68 -0.30 -22.33
C LEU A 115 -17.31 -0.82 -23.73
N HIS A 116 -18.21 -1.53 -24.40
CA HIS A 116 -17.96 -2.09 -25.73
C HIS A 116 -17.85 -1.02 -26.84
N LEU A 117 -18.29 0.21 -26.58
CA LEU A 117 -18.21 1.35 -27.50
C LEU A 117 -16.90 2.14 -27.36
N LEU A 118 -16.08 1.84 -26.36
CA LEU A 118 -14.78 2.49 -26.16
C LEU A 118 -13.72 1.97 -27.14
N LEU A 119 -12.69 2.78 -27.36
CA LEU A 119 -11.48 2.33 -28.04
C LEU A 119 -10.85 1.15 -27.29
N PRO A 120 -10.16 0.21 -27.97
CA PRO A 120 -9.69 -1.02 -27.34
C PRO A 120 -8.86 -0.81 -26.07
N GLN A 121 -7.93 0.16 -26.06
CA GLN A 121 -7.08 0.44 -24.90
C GLN A 121 -7.88 1.06 -23.74
N SER A 122 -8.74 2.05 -24.03
CA SER A 122 -9.65 2.65 -23.05
C SER A 122 -10.63 1.62 -22.48
N ARG A 123 -11.09 0.67 -23.30
CA ARG A 123 -11.93 -0.45 -22.84
C ARG A 123 -11.19 -1.36 -21.86
N VAL A 124 -9.92 -1.69 -22.11
CA VAL A 124 -9.11 -2.46 -21.17
C VAL A 124 -8.94 -1.71 -19.86
N LEU A 125 -8.60 -0.42 -19.91
CA LEU A 125 -8.46 0.40 -18.70
C LEU A 125 -9.78 0.46 -17.92
N ALA A 126 -10.91 0.63 -18.61
CA ALA A 126 -12.24 0.62 -17.99
C ALA A 126 -12.53 -0.72 -17.30
N LEU A 127 -12.23 -1.85 -17.96
CA LEU A 127 -12.39 -3.18 -17.37
C LEU A 127 -11.49 -3.39 -16.16
N CYS A 128 -10.22 -2.97 -16.22
CA CYS A 128 -9.30 -3.01 -15.07
C CYS A 128 -9.84 -2.17 -13.91
N SER A 129 -10.37 -0.98 -14.22
CA SER A 129 -10.97 -0.06 -13.24
C SER A 129 -12.21 -0.68 -12.59
N VAL A 130 -13.11 -1.30 -13.37
CA VAL A 130 -14.30 -1.99 -12.86
C VAL A 130 -13.93 -3.19 -12.00
N ALA A 131 -12.98 -4.02 -12.46
CA ALA A 131 -12.49 -5.17 -11.70
C ALA A 131 -11.91 -4.71 -10.35
N TYR A 132 -11.04 -3.71 -10.35
CA TYR A 132 -10.45 -3.17 -9.13
C TYR A 132 -11.50 -2.52 -8.20
N ALA A 133 -12.42 -1.72 -8.75
CA ALA A 133 -13.51 -1.09 -7.99
C ALA A 133 -14.50 -2.10 -7.40
N SER A 134 -14.61 -3.29 -8.00
CA SER A 134 -15.48 -4.35 -7.44
C SER A 134 -15.05 -4.79 -6.03
N LEU A 135 -13.78 -4.55 -5.66
CA LEU A 135 -13.28 -4.77 -4.30
C LEU A 135 -13.95 -3.86 -3.27
N SER A 136 -14.42 -2.67 -3.62
CA SER A 136 -15.17 -1.79 -2.68
C SER A 136 -16.68 -1.72 -2.99
N SER A 137 -17.12 -2.31 -4.09
CA SER A 137 -18.48 -2.18 -4.60
C SER A 137 -19.54 -2.89 -3.76
N PHE A 138 -20.55 -2.16 -3.30
CA PHE A 138 -21.74 -2.74 -2.65
C PHE A 138 -22.87 -3.11 -3.62
N HIS A 139 -22.60 -3.11 -4.92
CA HIS A 139 -23.59 -3.44 -5.94
C HIS A 139 -24.06 -4.89 -5.77
N PRO A 140 -25.38 -5.18 -5.92
CA PRO A 140 -25.90 -6.52 -5.65
C PRO A 140 -25.36 -7.59 -6.62
N SER A 141 -24.92 -7.21 -7.83
CA SER A 141 -24.24 -8.16 -8.74
C SER A 141 -22.88 -8.64 -8.22
N VAL A 142 -22.25 -7.89 -7.31
CA VAL A 142 -20.93 -8.23 -6.73
C VAL A 142 -21.10 -8.90 -5.38
N LEU A 143 -21.87 -8.31 -4.46
CA LEU A 143 -22.06 -8.85 -3.10
C LEU A 143 -23.10 -9.98 -3.03
N GLY A 144 -23.99 -10.09 -4.01
CA GLY A 144 -25.14 -11.01 -3.95
C GLY A 144 -26.15 -10.60 -2.87
N GLY A 145 -26.81 -11.59 -2.28
CA GLY A 145 -27.78 -11.39 -1.20
C GLY A 145 -27.13 -11.26 0.18
N GLY A 146 -27.84 -10.63 1.13
CA GLY A 146 -27.45 -10.43 2.53
C GLY A 146 -27.18 -8.95 2.88
N PRO A 147 -26.67 -8.65 4.08
CA PRO A 147 -26.37 -7.29 4.51
C PRO A 147 -25.36 -6.62 3.58
N ARG A 148 -25.54 -5.32 3.33
CA ARG A 148 -24.67 -4.49 2.48
C ARG A 148 -24.86 -3.02 2.86
N PRO A 149 -23.85 -2.17 2.65
CA PRO A 149 -24.00 -0.75 2.90
C PRO A 149 -24.93 -0.12 1.85
N GLU A 150 -25.60 0.96 2.23
CA GLU A 150 -26.46 1.73 1.32
C GLU A 150 -25.67 2.76 0.50
N SER A 151 -24.49 3.14 0.97
CA SER A 151 -23.59 4.07 0.30
C SER A 151 -22.13 3.78 0.64
N PHE A 152 -21.19 4.40 -0.09
CA PHE A 152 -19.77 4.34 0.28
C PHE A 152 -19.49 5.03 1.63
N LEU A 153 -20.39 5.90 2.11
CA LEU A 153 -20.26 6.67 3.36
C LEU A 153 -21.09 6.10 4.51
N ASP A 154 -21.53 4.83 4.43
CA ASP A 154 -22.39 4.20 5.42
C ASP A 154 -21.64 3.87 6.73
N HIS A 155 -21.44 4.88 7.57
CA HIS A 155 -20.70 4.77 8.83
C HIS A 155 -21.27 3.71 9.78
N HIS A 156 -22.59 3.49 9.75
CA HIS A 156 -23.24 2.49 10.59
C HIS A 156 -22.90 1.08 10.13
N PHE A 157 -22.91 0.82 8.82
CA PHE A 157 -22.49 -0.46 8.30
C PHE A 157 -21.00 -0.72 8.57
N PHE A 158 -20.14 0.25 8.29
CA PHE A 158 -18.68 0.11 8.42
C PHE A 158 -18.15 0.14 9.86
N SER A 159 -18.97 0.48 10.85
CA SER A 159 -18.64 0.25 12.26
C SER A 159 -18.99 -1.16 12.74
N SER A 160 -19.80 -1.91 11.99
CA SER A 160 -20.20 -3.28 12.34
C SER A 160 -19.16 -4.31 11.88
N SER A 161 -18.34 -4.78 12.81
CA SER A 161 -17.13 -5.53 12.47
C SER A 161 -17.36 -6.96 11.96
N SER A 162 -18.47 -7.59 12.34
CA SER A 162 -18.79 -8.99 11.99
C SER A 162 -19.30 -9.18 10.55
N GLU A 163 -19.94 -8.16 9.96
CA GLU A 163 -20.52 -8.27 8.62
C GLU A 163 -19.50 -8.03 7.50
N LEU A 164 -18.42 -7.29 7.80
CA LEU A 164 -17.42 -6.86 6.83
C LEU A 164 -16.66 -8.04 6.24
N LEU A 165 -16.16 -8.96 7.07
CA LEU A 165 -15.45 -10.15 6.61
C LEU A 165 -16.30 -11.01 5.66
N GLY A 166 -17.60 -11.13 5.94
CA GLY A 166 -18.55 -11.86 5.09
C GLY A 166 -18.80 -11.17 3.74
N CYS A 167 -18.62 -9.85 3.65
CA CYS A 167 -18.69 -9.13 2.38
C CYS A 167 -17.50 -9.49 1.48
N GLY A 168 -16.28 -9.54 2.02
CA GLY A 168 -15.07 -9.93 1.29
C GLY A 168 -15.24 -11.29 0.64
N VAL A 169 -15.63 -12.30 1.43
CA VAL A 169 -15.89 -13.66 0.94
C VAL A 169 -16.90 -13.66 -0.22
N ARG A 170 -18.05 -13.00 -0.04
CA ARG A 170 -19.12 -12.97 -1.06
C ARG A 170 -18.67 -12.34 -2.38
N ARG A 171 -17.93 -11.23 -2.35
CA ARG A 171 -17.48 -10.56 -3.59
C ARG A 171 -16.37 -11.29 -4.32
N THR A 172 -15.60 -12.14 -3.63
CA THR A 172 -14.36 -12.73 -4.16
C THR A 172 -14.56 -13.41 -5.51
N ARG A 173 -15.67 -14.13 -5.66
CA ARG A 173 -16.02 -14.83 -6.90
C ARG A 173 -16.24 -13.85 -8.06
N ALA A 174 -17.06 -12.82 -7.85
CA ALA A 174 -17.34 -11.80 -8.85
C ALA A 174 -16.08 -10.99 -9.21
N TYR A 175 -15.29 -10.60 -8.21
CA TYR A 175 -14.01 -9.93 -8.40
C TYR A 175 -13.05 -10.74 -9.27
N ARG A 176 -12.82 -12.02 -8.94
CA ARG A 176 -11.93 -12.90 -9.72
C ARG A 176 -12.39 -13.09 -11.15
N ALA A 177 -13.71 -13.18 -11.37
CA ALA A 177 -14.28 -13.27 -12.70
C ALA A 177 -14.04 -11.98 -13.51
N LEU A 178 -14.34 -10.80 -12.93
CA LEU A 178 -14.06 -9.50 -13.55
C LEU A 178 -12.57 -9.29 -13.86
N ARG A 179 -11.71 -9.67 -12.91
CA ARG A 179 -10.25 -9.63 -13.08
C ARG A 179 -9.80 -10.52 -14.25
N SER A 180 -10.39 -11.71 -14.39
CA SER A 180 -10.08 -12.62 -15.50
C SER A 180 -10.48 -12.03 -16.85
N GLU A 181 -11.63 -11.37 -16.94
CA GLU A 181 -12.06 -10.66 -18.16
C GLU A 181 -11.14 -9.47 -18.47
N ALA A 182 -10.70 -8.71 -17.46
CA ALA A 182 -9.73 -7.63 -17.62
C ALA A 182 -8.37 -8.14 -18.14
N LEU A 183 -7.86 -9.24 -17.58
CA LEU A 183 -6.62 -9.89 -18.03
C LEU A 183 -6.72 -10.39 -19.48
N LYS A 184 -7.85 -11.02 -19.83
CA LYS A 184 -8.13 -11.45 -21.19
C LYS A 184 -8.11 -10.28 -22.17
N ALA A 185 -8.85 -9.22 -21.86
CA ALA A 185 -8.92 -8.03 -22.71
C ALA A 185 -7.54 -7.37 -22.85
N ALA A 186 -6.76 -7.30 -21.76
CA ALA A 186 -5.41 -6.77 -21.76
C ALA A 186 -4.46 -7.57 -22.66
N TRP A 187 -4.58 -8.90 -22.62
CA TRP A 187 -3.82 -9.79 -23.49
C TRP A 187 -4.20 -9.63 -24.96
N ASP A 188 -5.49 -9.66 -25.27
CA ASP A 188 -6.02 -9.55 -26.64
C ASP A 188 -5.62 -8.23 -27.31
N VAL A 189 -5.58 -7.13 -26.54
CA VAL A 189 -5.15 -5.81 -27.03
C VAL A 189 -3.62 -5.66 -27.05
N GLY A 190 -2.89 -6.50 -26.31
CA GLY A 190 -1.43 -6.45 -26.22
C GLY A 190 -0.92 -5.25 -25.42
N VAL A 191 -1.58 -4.92 -24.29
CA VAL A 191 -1.25 -3.70 -23.52
C VAL A 191 0.19 -3.66 -22.98
N ILE A 192 0.86 -4.80 -22.87
CA ILE A 192 2.28 -4.87 -22.46
C ILE A 192 3.22 -4.29 -23.54
N LEU A 193 2.81 -4.32 -24.81
CA LEU A 193 3.73 -4.10 -25.94
C LEU A 193 3.76 -2.65 -26.43
N LEU A 194 2.67 -1.91 -26.27
CA LEU A 194 2.50 -0.57 -26.84
C LEU A 194 2.37 0.48 -25.73
N PRO A 195 3.36 1.39 -25.57
CA PRO A 195 3.25 2.46 -24.60
C PRO A 195 2.13 3.44 -24.93
N SER A 196 1.20 3.61 -23.99
CA SER A 196 0.19 4.67 -23.95
C SER A 196 -0.18 4.92 -22.49
N ASN A 197 -0.79 6.08 -22.19
CA ASN A 197 -1.23 6.37 -20.82
C ASN A 197 -2.23 5.30 -20.35
N GLU A 198 -3.15 4.88 -21.22
CA GLU A 198 -4.16 3.85 -20.93
C GLU A 198 -3.53 2.49 -20.66
N ASN A 199 -2.56 2.07 -21.48
CA ASN A 199 -1.89 0.79 -21.32
C ASN A 199 -1.00 0.77 -20.07
N ALA A 200 -0.30 1.87 -19.78
CA ALA A 200 0.48 2.04 -18.57
C ALA A 200 -0.41 1.99 -17.33
N ALA A 201 -1.53 2.72 -17.32
CA ALA A 201 -2.52 2.70 -16.24
C ALA A 201 -3.15 1.30 -16.06
N SER A 202 -3.44 0.61 -17.17
CA SER A 202 -3.97 -0.76 -17.14
C SER A 202 -2.96 -1.71 -16.50
N CYS A 203 -1.68 -1.65 -16.89
CA CYS A 203 -0.63 -2.46 -16.28
C CYS A 203 -0.46 -2.17 -14.78
N TYR A 204 -0.57 -0.90 -14.37
CA TYR A 204 -0.55 -0.52 -12.96
C TYR A 204 -1.70 -1.16 -12.16
N LEU A 205 -2.94 -1.05 -12.65
CA LEU A 205 -4.11 -1.64 -11.97
C LEU A 205 -4.07 -3.18 -11.95
N LEU A 206 -3.62 -3.81 -13.05
CA LEU A 206 -3.44 -5.26 -13.12
C LEU A 206 -2.41 -5.75 -12.12
N ASP A 207 -1.30 -5.03 -11.97
CA ASP A 207 -0.28 -5.32 -10.98
C ASP A 207 -0.81 -5.18 -9.53
N LEU A 208 -1.56 -4.11 -9.23
CA LEU A 208 -2.20 -3.95 -7.92
C LEU A 208 -3.14 -5.11 -7.57
N MET A 209 -3.94 -5.56 -8.56
CA MET A 209 -4.81 -6.72 -8.39
C MET A 209 -3.99 -8.01 -8.20
N GLU A 210 -2.89 -8.18 -8.91
CA GLU A 210 -1.99 -9.32 -8.72
C GLU A 210 -1.36 -9.37 -7.33
N GLN A 211 -0.94 -8.24 -6.78
CA GLN A 211 -0.40 -8.15 -5.42
C GLN A 211 -1.41 -8.63 -4.36
N SER A 212 -2.70 -8.40 -4.59
CA SER A 212 -3.74 -8.83 -3.66
C SER A 212 -3.98 -10.34 -3.65
N ASP A 213 -3.79 -11.01 -4.79
CA ASP A 213 -4.08 -12.45 -4.95
C ASP A 213 -2.81 -13.32 -4.82
N PHE A 214 -1.61 -12.80 -5.09
CA PHE A 214 -0.40 -13.60 -5.20
C PHE A 214 0.85 -12.92 -4.64
N GLY A 215 1.57 -13.61 -3.73
CA GLY A 215 2.98 -13.35 -3.42
C GLY A 215 3.94 -13.87 -4.51
N SER A 216 3.55 -13.73 -5.77
CA SER A 216 4.28 -14.25 -6.93
C SER A 216 5.63 -13.53 -7.11
N ALA A 217 6.70 -14.30 -7.34
CA ALA A 217 8.03 -13.75 -7.63
C ALA A 217 8.11 -13.05 -9.01
N GLY A 218 7.14 -13.30 -9.91
CA GLY A 218 7.05 -12.61 -11.19
C GLY A 218 6.03 -11.49 -11.12
N ARG A 219 6.43 -10.26 -11.48
CA ARG A 219 5.54 -9.10 -11.61
C ARG A 219 5.60 -8.51 -13.03
N PRO A 220 5.05 -9.22 -14.04
CA PRO A 220 5.16 -8.80 -15.43
C PRO A 220 4.46 -7.46 -15.71
N TRP A 221 3.34 -7.19 -15.03
CA TRP A 221 2.60 -5.94 -15.21
C TRP A 221 3.31 -4.75 -14.59
N ALA A 222 3.93 -4.90 -13.42
CA ALA A 222 4.85 -3.91 -12.86
C ALA A 222 5.96 -3.54 -13.85
N ASN A 223 6.62 -4.54 -14.44
CA ASN A 223 7.70 -4.32 -15.39
C ASN A 223 7.21 -3.62 -16.67
N ALA A 224 6.05 -4.03 -17.19
CA ALA A 224 5.41 -3.40 -18.34
C ALA A 224 5.00 -1.94 -18.03
N TYR A 225 4.40 -1.69 -16.87
CA TYR A 225 4.06 -0.35 -16.39
C TYR A 225 5.29 0.55 -16.35
N LEU A 226 6.40 0.11 -15.73
CA LEU A 226 7.63 0.90 -15.67
C LEU A 226 8.23 1.12 -17.05
N ALA A 227 8.23 0.11 -17.92
CA ALA A 227 8.69 0.26 -19.31
C ALA A 227 7.87 1.32 -20.07
N HIS A 228 6.54 1.32 -19.90
CA HIS A 228 5.67 2.33 -20.50
C HIS A 228 5.92 3.71 -19.92
N ALA A 229 6.03 3.82 -18.59
CA ALA A 229 6.32 5.10 -17.93
C ALA A 229 7.64 5.70 -18.43
N ARG A 230 8.70 4.89 -18.58
CA ARG A 230 9.98 5.32 -19.16
C ARG A 230 9.82 5.82 -20.59
N ALA A 231 9.02 5.13 -21.42
CA ALA A 231 8.79 5.51 -22.80
C ALA A 231 7.96 6.80 -22.94
N LEU A 232 7.03 7.04 -22.00
CA LEU A 232 6.13 8.20 -22.01
C LEU A 232 6.75 9.44 -21.32
N ALA A 233 7.70 9.25 -20.40
CA ALA A 233 8.31 10.34 -19.64
C ALA A 233 8.88 11.49 -20.50
N PRO A 234 9.57 11.25 -21.64
CA PRO A 234 10.01 12.33 -22.52
C PRO A 234 8.86 13.14 -23.10
N ILE A 235 7.72 12.50 -23.38
CA ILE A 235 6.53 13.15 -23.93
C ILE A 235 5.88 14.03 -22.86
N TRP A 236 5.70 13.51 -21.64
CA TRP A 236 5.16 14.29 -20.53
C TRP A 236 6.01 15.53 -20.23
N ARG A 237 7.34 15.37 -20.23
CA ARG A 237 8.27 16.48 -20.06
C ARG A 237 8.15 17.55 -21.13
N ALA A 238 7.93 17.15 -22.38
CA ALA A 238 7.72 18.09 -23.47
C ALA A 238 6.37 18.83 -23.37
N SER A 239 5.36 18.22 -22.74
CA SER A 239 4.00 18.76 -22.66
C SER A 239 3.68 19.57 -21.39
N SER A 240 4.69 19.98 -20.60
CA SER A 240 4.59 20.77 -19.34
C SER A 240 4.58 19.95 -18.03
N PHE A 241 5.48 18.98 -17.89
CA PHE A 241 5.71 18.29 -16.61
C PHE A 241 6.27 19.25 -15.54
N THR A 242 5.48 19.54 -14.52
CA THR A 242 5.79 20.47 -13.43
C THR A 242 6.55 19.79 -12.29
N ALA A 243 7.08 20.58 -11.35
CA ALA A 243 7.67 20.06 -10.11
C ALA A 243 6.64 19.30 -9.25
N THR A 244 5.36 19.67 -9.34
CA THR A 244 4.27 18.96 -8.68
C THR A 244 4.09 17.57 -9.29
N ASP A 245 4.04 17.46 -10.62
CA ASP A 245 3.94 16.17 -11.31
C ASP A 245 5.13 15.25 -10.96
N VAL A 246 6.33 15.82 -10.92
CA VAL A 246 7.55 15.13 -10.47
C VAL A 246 7.37 14.53 -9.07
N SER A 247 6.82 15.30 -8.13
CA SER A 247 6.60 14.85 -6.75
C SER A 247 5.51 13.78 -6.63
N GLU A 248 4.43 13.89 -7.41
CA GLU A 248 3.39 12.88 -7.48
C GLU A 248 3.95 11.56 -8.05
N TRP A 249 4.70 11.62 -9.14
CA TRP A 249 5.35 10.45 -9.72
C TRP A 249 6.35 9.80 -8.76
N ALA A 250 7.13 10.61 -8.04
CA ALA A 250 8.03 10.10 -7.01
C ALA A 250 7.27 9.29 -5.96
N GLY A 251 6.14 9.80 -5.49
CA GLY A 251 5.36 9.12 -4.47
C GLY A 251 4.75 7.80 -4.91
N PHE A 252 4.19 7.75 -6.13
CA PHE A 252 3.64 6.50 -6.66
C PHE A 252 4.72 5.45 -6.92
N LEU A 253 5.88 5.84 -7.45
CA LEU A 253 7.00 4.92 -7.67
C LEU A 253 7.58 4.41 -6.35
N MET A 254 7.62 5.26 -5.32
CA MET A 254 8.06 4.83 -3.99
C MET A 254 7.03 3.94 -3.28
N GLY A 255 5.73 4.23 -3.40
CA GLY A 255 4.68 3.41 -2.80
C GLY A 255 4.64 1.98 -3.34
N GLY A 256 4.92 1.79 -4.63
CA GLY A 256 5.13 0.46 -5.21
C GLY A 256 6.57 -0.06 -5.10
N GLY A 257 7.49 0.80 -4.68
CA GLY A 257 8.94 0.62 -4.58
C GLY A 257 9.36 -0.68 -3.90
N PRO A 258 8.77 -1.11 -2.76
CA PRO A 258 9.20 -2.31 -2.08
C PRO A 258 9.15 -3.56 -2.94
N HIS A 259 8.23 -3.57 -3.90
CA HIS A 259 7.99 -4.69 -4.79
C HIS A 259 8.72 -4.54 -6.13
N PHE A 260 9.11 -3.32 -6.52
CA PHE A 260 9.97 -3.10 -7.71
C PHE A 260 11.45 -3.35 -7.36
N CYS A 261 11.82 -3.25 -6.08
CA CYS A 261 13.19 -3.35 -5.53
C CYS A 261 13.91 -4.69 -5.68
N GLN A 262 13.26 -5.74 -6.19
CA GLN A 262 13.97 -7.02 -6.43
C GLN A 262 15.03 -6.91 -7.56
N GLU A 263 14.94 -5.92 -8.44
CA GLU A 263 15.99 -5.57 -9.41
C GLU A 263 16.65 -4.23 -9.02
N GLN A 264 17.55 -4.26 -8.03
CA GLN A 264 18.15 -3.08 -7.40
C GLN A 264 18.84 -2.08 -8.35
N ASP A 265 19.34 -2.52 -9.51
CA ASP A 265 20.14 -1.67 -10.40
C ASP A 265 19.32 -0.69 -11.27
N SER A 266 18.04 -0.98 -11.56
CA SER A 266 17.26 -0.14 -12.49
C SER A 266 16.53 1.03 -11.81
N ILE A 267 16.21 0.89 -10.52
CA ILE A 267 15.35 1.84 -9.80
C ILE A 267 15.97 3.21 -9.66
N GLY A 268 17.29 3.29 -9.41
CA GLY A 268 17.98 4.57 -9.32
C GLY A 268 17.84 5.36 -10.61
N CYS A 269 17.95 4.70 -11.77
CA CYS A 269 17.75 5.32 -13.07
C CYS A 269 16.29 5.71 -13.33
N ASP A 270 15.33 4.89 -12.89
CA ASP A 270 13.90 5.16 -13.09
C ASP A 270 13.41 6.30 -12.23
N GLN A 271 13.86 6.35 -10.98
CA GLN A 271 13.58 7.44 -10.06
C GLN A 271 14.15 8.75 -10.61
N LEU A 272 15.40 8.76 -11.08
CA LEU A 272 15.96 9.95 -11.74
C LEU A 272 15.19 10.31 -13.02
N LEU A 273 14.76 9.32 -13.79
CA LEU A 273 14.02 9.52 -15.03
C LEU A 273 12.59 10.01 -14.80
N LEU A 274 11.92 9.66 -13.70
CA LEU A 274 10.51 9.99 -13.48
C LEU A 274 10.34 11.11 -12.44
N SER A 275 11.21 11.15 -11.43
CA SER A 275 11.23 12.11 -10.34
C SER A 275 12.29 13.22 -10.49
N GLY A 276 13.06 13.22 -11.58
CA GLY A 276 14.09 14.23 -11.80
C GLY A 276 15.35 14.05 -10.93
N PRO A 277 16.35 14.94 -11.08
CA PRO A 277 17.69 14.74 -10.53
C PRO A 277 17.79 14.90 -9.01
N GLU A 278 16.83 15.57 -8.36
CA GLU A 278 16.86 15.77 -6.92
C GLU A 278 15.43 15.82 -6.36
N PRO A 279 15.11 15.02 -5.32
CA PRO A 279 13.83 15.12 -4.67
C PRO A 279 13.65 16.48 -4.00
N PRO A 280 12.41 16.99 -3.90
CA PRO A 280 12.14 18.21 -3.16
C PRO A 280 12.61 18.05 -1.71
N SER A 281 13.11 19.14 -1.12
CA SER A 281 13.50 19.15 0.30
C SER A 281 12.28 18.87 1.20
N LEU A 282 12.52 18.43 2.44
CA LEU A 282 11.43 18.19 3.40
C LEU A 282 10.58 19.47 3.59
N GLU A 283 11.24 20.63 3.65
CA GLU A 283 10.58 21.94 3.79
C GLU A 283 9.69 22.25 2.59
N THR A 284 10.15 21.90 1.38
CA THR A 284 9.38 22.09 0.14
C THR A 284 8.15 21.19 0.13
N LEU A 285 8.31 19.94 0.58
CA LEU A 285 7.20 18.99 0.72
C LEU A 285 6.19 19.49 1.75
N LEU A 286 6.63 19.88 2.94
CA LEU A 286 5.76 20.41 3.99
C LEU A 286 5.03 21.68 3.53
N ALA A 287 5.70 22.59 2.82
CA ALA A 287 5.08 23.78 2.25
C ALA A 287 4.04 23.44 1.16
N SER A 288 4.31 22.41 0.34
CA SER A 288 3.33 21.92 -0.64
C SER A 288 2.12 21.30 0.05
N LEU A 289 2.33 20.52 1.11
CA LEU A 289 1.26 19.94 1.91
C LEU A 289 0.44 21.03 2.60
N GLU A 290 1.08 22.07 3.12
CA GLU A 290 0.42 23.24 3.70
C GLU A 290 -0.41 23.99 2.66
N HIS A 291 0.10 24.13 1.43
CA HIS A 291 -0.64 24.74 0.33
C HIS A 291 -1.87 23.91 -0.05
N SER A 292 -1.70 22.59 -0.22
CA SER A 292 -2.79 21.66 -0.53
C SER A 292 -3.81 21.53 0.60
N ALA A 293 -3.40 21.69 1.86
CA ALA A 293 -4.27 21.63 3.03
C ALA A 293 -5.19 22.85 3.17
N ASN A 294 -5.07 23.86 2.30
CA ASN A 294 -6.07 24.92 2.15
C ASN A 294 -7.26 24.48 1.28
N ASP A 295 -7.14 23.36 0.57
CA ASP A 295 -8.27 22.70 -0.06
C ASP A 295 -9.09 21.98 1.02
N SER A 296 -10.40 22.23 1.05
CA SER A 296 -11.31 21.60 2.00
C SER A 296 -11.52 20.10 1.72
N SER A 297 -11.02 19.62 0.58
CA SER A 297 -11.03 18.22 0.23
C SER A 297 -9.97 17.43 0.99
N LEU A 298 -10.38 16.31 1.60
CA LEU A 298 -9.46 15.32 2.20
C LEU A 298 -8.50 14.68 1.18
N SER A 299 -8.56 15.07 -0.10
CA SER A 299 -7.56 14.71 -1.11
C SER A 299 -6.13 15.11 -0.74
N PHE A 300 -5.93 16.13 0.10
CA PHE A 300 -4.59 16.43 0.61
C PHE A 300 -4.02 15.27 1.48
N LEU A 301 -4.87 14.48 2.14
CA LEU A 301 -4.44 13.27 2.87
C LEU A 301 -3.91 12.19 1.91
N TRP A 302 -4.38 12.18 0.66
CA TRP A 302 -3.90 11.26 -0.38
C TRP A 302 -2.64 11.77 -1.05
N ALA A 303 -2.59 13.07 -1.37
CA ALA A 303 -1.38 13.73 -1.83
C ALA A 303 -0.23 13.60 -0.81
N SER A 304 -0.55 13.51 0.49
CA SER A 304 0.41 13.30 1.56
C SER A 304 0.74 11.85 1.90
N ARG A 305 0.10 10.88 1.24
CA ARG A 305 0.62 9.49 1.17
C ARG A 305 1.76 9.35 0.16
N GLN A 306 1.95 10.32 -0.73
CA GLN A 306 2.99 10.32 -1.76
C GLN A 306 4.42 10.38 -1.20
N PRO A 307 4.76 11.21 -0.19
CA PRO A 307 6.15 11.37 0.24
C PRO A 307 6.63 10.32 1.27
N PHE A 308 6.10 9.09 1.31
CA PHE A 308 6.63 8.05 2.20
C PHE A 308 8.03 7.56 1.74
N TRP A 309 9.01 8.39 2.08
CA TRP A 309 10.41 8.42 1.67
C TRP A 309 11.30 7.44 2.47
N PRO A 310 10.84 6.23 2.83
CA PRO A 310 11.84 5.19 2.89
C PRO A 310 11.39 3.86 2.33
N ALA A 311 10.52 3.76 1.33
CA ALA A 311 10.30 2.43 0.74
C ALA A 311 11.63 1.78 0.26
N SER A 312 12.54 2.56 -0.33
CA SER A 312 13.88 2.09 -0.72
C SER A 312 14.79 1.76 0.47
N TYR A 313 14.74 2.53 1.57
CA TYR A 313 15.54 2.27 2.78
C TYR A 313 14.96 1.15 3.66
N LEU A 314 13.63 1.10 3.81
CA LEU A 314 12.87 0.07 4.51
C LEU A 314 12.95 -1.28 3.81
N THR A 315 13.16 -1.34 2.49
CA THR A 315 13.37 -2.62 1.79
C THR A 315 14.81 -3.08 1.78
N GLN A 316 15.77 -2.16 1.82
CA GLN A 316 17.13 -2.51 2.17
C GLN A 316 17.23 -2.99 3.62
N LEU A 317 16.33 -2.54 4.51
CA LEU A 317 16.45 -2.82 5.94
C LEU A 317 16.40 -4.31 6.31
N PRO A 318 15.42 -5.14 5.90
CA PRO A 318 15.41 -6.55 6.24
C PRO A 318 16.65 -7.27 5.72
N GLU A 319 17.10 -6.97 4.51
CA GLU A 319 18.31 -7.56 3.94
C GLU A 319 19.57 -7.10 4.68
N THR A 320 19.64 -5.84 5.12
CA THR A 320 20.81 -5.32 5.83
C THR A 320 20.79 -5.69 7.33
N LEU A 321 19.60 -5.80 7.95
CA LEU A 321 19.37 -6.11 9.37
C LEU A 321 19.38 -7.61 9.66
N HIS A 322 18.80 -8.42 8.76
CA HIS A 322 18.68 -9.88 8.91
C HIS A 322 19.65 -10.66 8.00
N GLY A 323 20.31 -10.01 7.03
CA GLY A 323 21.30 -10.66 6.16
C GLY A 323 22.60 -11.01 6.88
N SER A 324 23.33 -11.99 6.32
CA SER A 324 24.65 -12.43 6.80
C SER A 324 25.76 -11.39 6.62
N THR A 325 25.47 -10.27 5.95
CA THR A 325 26.39 -9.15 5.76
C THR A 325 26.32 -8.19 6.95
N PRO A 326 27.46 -7.70 7.48
CA PRO A 326 27.45 -6.78 8.60
C PRO A 326 26.72 -5.49 8.23
N LEU A 327 25.68 -5.16 9.00
CA LEU A 327 24.89 -3.94 8.89
C LEU A 327 25.81 -2.70 8.83
N SER A 328 25.69 -1.92 7.76
CA SER A 328 26.43 -0.66 7.59
C SER A 328 25.85 0.41 8.52
N GLU A 329 26.71 1.12 9.24
CA GLU A 329 26.31 2.25 10.08
C GLU A 329 25.60 3.35 9.27
N VAL A 330 26.06 3.59 8.04
CA VAL A 330 25.46 4.55 7.10
C VAL A 330 24.02 4.14 6.77
N ALA A 331 23.75 2.85 6.61
CA ALA A 331 22.39 2.36 6.33
C ALA A 331 21.45 2.62 7.51
N VAL A 332 21.93 2.44 8.74
CA VAL A 332 21.13 2.72 9.95
C VAL A 332 20.89 4.22 10.13
N LEU A 333 21.90 5.06 9.88
CA LEU A 333 21.73 6.51 9.95
C LEU A 333 20.73 7.03 8.89
N ASN A 334 20.81 6.51 7.67
CA ASN A 334 19.85 6.85 6.62
C ASN A 334 18.43 6.40 6.98
N PHE A 335 18.30 5.25 7.63
CA PHE A 335 17.02 4.75 8.10
C PHE A 335 16.41 5.64 9.20
N LEU A 336 17.21 5.99 10.20
CA LEU A 336 16.78 6.89 11.27
C LEU A 336 16.35 8.25 10.68
N ASP A 337 17.13 8.82 9.75
CA ASP A 337 16.77 10.06 9.06
C ASP A 337 15.42 9.96 8.34
N ALA A 338 15.17 8.82 7.69
CA ALA A 338 13.93 8.62 6.95
C ALA A 338 12.71 8.37 7.84
N ILE A 339 12.85 7.65 8.96
CA ILE A 339 11.76 7.56 9.95
C ILE A 339 11.49 8.93 10.58
N SER A 340 12.53 9.71 10.91
CA SER A 340 12.34 11.05 11.45
C SER A 340 11.53 11.94 10.49
N LYS A 341 11.84 11.90 9.20
CA LYS A 341 11.07 12.61 8.15
C LYS A 341 9.63 12.11 8.07
N LEU A 342 9.43 10.80 8.07
CA LEU A 342 8.10 10.17 8.07
C LEU A 342 7.27 10.65 9.27
N HIS A 343 7.87 10.64 10.46
CA HIS A 343 7.25 11.12 11.68
C HIS A 343 6.84 12.59 11.57
N SER A 344 7.74 13.48 11.13
CA SER A 344 7.42 14.91 10.95
C SER A 344 6.26 15.13 9.99
N ILE A 345 6.19 14.39 8.89
CA ILE A 345 5.08 14.46 7.93
C ILE A 345 3.78 13.98 8.58
N LEU A 346 3.79 12.82 9.24
CA LEU A 346 2.59 12.27 9.88
C LEU A 346 2.06 13.19 10.99
N SER A 347 2.93 13.75 11.82
CA SER A 347 2.54 14.70 12.85
C SER A 347 1.89 15.95 12.25
N PHE A 348 2.49 16.52 11.20
CA PHE A 348 1.90 17.64 10.46
C PHE A 348 0.49 17.31 9.93
N LEU A 349 0.30 16.13 9.35
CA LEU A 349 -1.00 15.72 8.84
C LEU A 349 -2.03 15.53 9.95
N LEU A 350 -1.63 14.95 11.08
CA LEU A 350 -2.48 14.79 12.25
C LEU A 350 -2.91 16.14 12.83
N ASP A 351 -1.98 17.10 12.97
CA ASP A 351 -2.29 18.45 13.41
C ASP A 351 -3.34 19.11 12.51
N ARG A 352 -3.22 18.92 11.18
CA ARG A 352 -4.16 19.46 10.21
C ARG A 352 -5.52 18.79 10.25
N ILE A 353 -5.55 17.47 10.39
CA ILE A 353 -6.80 16.73 10.59
C ILE A 353 -7.49 17.23 11.86
N ASP A 354 -6.76 17.38 12.97
CA ASP A 354 -7.28 17.88 14.22
C ASP A 354 -7.86 19.30 14.02
N MET A 355 -7.17 20.19 13.29
CA MET A 355 -7.70 21.52 12.94
C MET A 355 -9.01 21.46 12.11
N VAL A 356 -9.09 20.58 11.12
CA VAL A 356 -10.28 20.46 10.24
C VAL A 356 -11.46 19.82 11.00
N THR A 357 -11.17 18.83 11.84
CA THR A 357 -12.20 18.08 12.58
C THR A 357 -12.69 18.83 13.82
N THR A 358 -11.88 19.68 14.45
CA THR A 358 -12.28 20.52 15.61
C THR A 358 -13.09 21.76 15.26
N ALA A 359 -13.46 21.94 14.00
CA ALA A 359 -14.43 22.95 13.58
C ALA A 359 -15.75 22.81 14.39
N PRO A 360 -16.47 23.91 14.68
CA PRO A 360 -17.43 23.96 15.79
C PRO A 360 -18.58 22.96 15.63
N GLY A 361 -18.58 21.92 16.47
CA GLY A 361 -19.63 20.89 16.55
C GLY A 361 -19.13 19.46 16.79
N ALA A 362 -17.86 19.15 16.54
CA ALA A 362 -17.29 17.83 16.79
C ALA A 362 -16.58 17.75 18.15
N GLN A 363 -16.55 16.55 18.75
CA GLN A 363 -15.78 16.28 19.95
C GLN A 363 -14.29 16.50 19.66
N PRO A 364 -13.56 17.28 20.49
CA PRO A 364 -12.14 17.52 20.25
C PRO A 364 -11.37 16.20 20.35
N PRO A 365 -10.50 15.91 19.38
CA PRO A 365 -9.63 14.76 19.44
C PRO A 365 -8.63 14.88 20.61
N PRO A 366 -8.07 13.75 21.07
CA PRO A 366 -7.00 13.76 22.06
C PRO A 366 -5.77 14.48 21.49
N ALA A 367 -5.29 15.51 22.21
CA ALA A 367 -4.11 16.28 21.83
C ALA A 367 -2.90 15.38 21.56
N LEU A 368 -2.08 15.75 20.56
CA LEU A 368 -0.76 15.14 20.39
C LEU A 368 0.11 15.52 21.59
N ASP A 369 0.76 14.52 22.19
CA ASP A 369 1.77 14.79 23.22
C ASP A 369 3.03 15.33 22.53
N ASP A 370 3.27 16.64 22.69
CA ASP A 370 4.47 17.35 22.22
C ASP A 370 5.77 16.63 22.64
N ALA A 371 5.73 15.88 23.75
CA ALA A 371 6.88 15.11 24.22
C ALA A 371 7.31 14.00 23.25
N SER A 372 6.39 13.45 22.44
CA SER A 372 6.70 12.39 21.47
C SER A 372 7.49 12.91 20.25
N VAL A 373 7.14 14.10 19.76
CA VAL A 373 7.80 14.74 18.61
C VAL A 373 9.23 15.13 18.98
N ASP A 374 9.38 15.73 20.16
CA ASP A 374 10.69 16.09 20.71
C ASP A 374 11.57 14.87 21.01
N ALA A 375 10.99 13.74 21.43
CA ALA A 375 11.74 12.52 21.70
C ALA A 375 12.38 11.95 20.41
N VAL A 376 11.64 11.96 19.30
CA VAL A 376 12.14 11.48 17.99
C VAL A 376 13.26 12.38 17.46
N ALA A 377 13.08 13.70 17.54
CA ALA A 377 14.11 14.66 17.12
C ALA A 377 15.39 14.56 17.96
N ARG A 378 15.25 14.37 19.29
CA ARG A 378 16.39 14.15 20.20
C ARG A 378 17.11 12.84 19.90
N ALA A 379 16.40 11.74 19.68
CA ALA A 379 17.00 10.44 19.35
C ALA A 379 17.85 10.51 18.07
N ALA A 380 17.34 11.16 17.01
CA ALA A 380 18.07 11.36 15.76
C ALA A 380 19.31 12.26 15.95
N ALA A 381 19.20 13.33 16.76
CA ALA A 381 20.32 14.21 17.07
C ALA A 381 21.43 13.49 17.86
N THR A 382 21.05 12.66 18.85
CA THR A 382 22.00 11.84 19.63
C THR A 382 22.71 10.82 18.75
N ALA A 383 22.01 10.19 17.80
CA ALA A 383 22.61 9.25 16.85
C ALA A 383 23.70 9.90 15.96
N ARG A 384 23.48 11.16 15.54
CA ARG A 384 24.44 11.94 14.72
C ARG A 384 25.69 12.37 15.49
N GLN A 385 25.56 12.68 16.78
CA GLN A 385 26.67 13.13 17.63
C GLN A 385 27.66 12.01 18.02
N ALA A 386 27.28 10.73 17.88
CA ALA A 386 28.11 9.59 18.26
C ALA A 386 29.22 9.20 17.24
N THR A 387 29.58 10.08 16.30
CA THR A 387 30.43 9.78 15.12
C THR A 387 31.96 9.78 15.35
N ALA A 388 32.44 9.71 16.59
CA ALA A 388 33.88 9.69 16.88
C ALA A 388 34.52 8.28 16.70
N PRO A 389 35.73 8.16 16.14
CA PRO A 389 36.34 6.87 15.80
C PRO A 389 36.91 6.19 17.05
N SER A 390 36.36 5.05 17.45
CA SER A 390 36.99 4.20 18.47
C SER A 390 36.71 2.71 18.24
N ARG A 391 37.67 1.91 18.71
CA ARG A 391 37.89 0.46 18.69
C ARG A 391 36.68 -0.44 18.44
N ALA A 392 36.90 -1.62 17.86
CA ALA A 392 35.87 -2.61 17.52
C ALA A 392 34.81 -2.90 18.62
N SER A 393 35.17 -2.81 19.91
CA SER A 393 34.22 -2.90 21.04
C SER A 393 33.19 -1.77 21.03
N ALA A 394 33.63 -0.53 20.78
CA ALA A 394 32.75 0.64 20.69
C ALA A 394 31.84 0.59 19.47
N ARG A 395 32.27 -0.05 18.37
CA ARG A 395 31.40 -0.32 17.21
C ARG A 395 30.26 -1.27 17.58
N GLY A 396 30.54 -2.33 18.34
CA GLY A 396 29.52 -3.28 18.80
C GLY A 396 28.47 -2.62 19.69
N GLU A 397 28.91 -1.92 20.73
CA GLU A 397 28.03 -1.15 21.64
C GLU A 397 27.19 -0.13 20.88
N ARG A 398 27.80 0.62 19.96
CA ARG A 398 27.09 1.60 19.13
C ARG A 398 26.00 0.99 18.26
N MET A 399 26.25 -0.17 17.64
CA MET A 399 25.23 -0.84 16.84
C MET A 399 24.05 -1.33 17.68
N VAL A 400 24.30 -1.75 18.93
CA VAL A 400 23.22 -2.10 19.87
C VAL A 400 22.38 -0.86 20.18
N THR A 401 23.01 0.28 20.48
CA THR A 401 22.29 1.54 20.73
C THR A 401 21.47 1.98 19.51
N LEU A 402 22.05 1.94 18.32
CA LEU A 402 21.34 2.33 17.09
C LEU A 402 20.14 1.43 16.79
N ARG A 403 20.25 0.12 17.08
CA ARG A 403 19.13 -0.82 16.94
C ARG A 403 18.02 -0.54 17.94
N ALA A 404 18.37 -0.25 19.20
CA ALA A 404 17.41 0.15 20.22
C ALA A 404 16.68 1.43 19.80
N GLN A 405 17.40 2.44 19.30
CA GLN A 405 16.80 3.68 18.80
C GLN A 405 15.87 3.44 17.61
N ALA A 406 16.27 2.60 16.65
CA ALA A 406 15.45 2.26 15.50
C ALA A 406 14.16 1.53 15.92
N HIS A 407 14.26 0.64 16.91
CA HIS A 407 13.11 -0.06 17.49
C HIS A 407 12.17 0.91 18.22
N ASP A 408 12.68 1.78 19.09
CA ASP A 408 11.88 2.80 19.78
C ASP A 408 11.13 3.71 18.78
N MET A 409 11.81 4.12 17.70
CA MET A 409 11.21 4.92 16.64
C MET A 409 10.12 4.15 15.87
N ALA A 410 10.30 2.85 15.65
CA ALA A 410 9.26 2.01 15.05
C ALA A 410 8.04 1.91 15.98
N VAL A 411 8.22 1.69 17.28
CA VAL A 411 7.13 1.69 18.28
C VAL A 411 6.35 3.02 18.23
N ILE A 412 7.05 4.16 18.25
CA ILE A 412 6.41 5.48 18.12
C ILE A 412 5.68 5.62 16.77
N GLY A 413 6.31 5.19 15.68
CA GLY A 413 5.71 5.19 14.34
C GLY A 413 4.41 4.39 14.27
N GLY A 414 4.36 3.22 14.90
CA GLY A 414 3.16 2.39 15.01
C GLY A 414 2.01 3.10 15.73
N LYS A 415 2.30 3.80 16.84
CA LYS A 415 1.32 4.61 17.58
C LYS A 415 0.79 5.78 16.75
N VAL A 416 1.69 6.51 16.09
CA VAL A 416 1.32 7.63 15.21
C VAL A 416 0.47 7.14 14.04
N LEU A 417 0.81 5.99 13.45
CA LEU A 417 0.01 5.39 12.38
C LEU A 417 -1.38 4.98 12.88
N ALA A 418 -1.48 4.31 14.03
CA ALA A 418 -2.77 3.96 14.63
C ALA A 418 -3.62 5.21 14.88
N LYS A 419 -3.02 6.27 15.44
CA LYS A 419 -3.69 7.56 15.59
C LYS A 419 -4.17 8.09 14.24
N GLY A 420 -3.33 8.07 13.20
CA GLY A 420 -3.70 8.46 11.83
C GLY A 420 -4.87 7.67 11.26
N ILE A 421 -4.85 6.34 11.40
CA ILE A 421 -5.92 5.45 10.91
C ILE A 421 -7.27 5.83 11.53
N ARG A 422 -7.33 6.17 12.82
CA ARG A 422 -8.58 6.58 13.50
C ARG A 422 -9.25 7.79 12.85
N TYR A 423 -8.48 8.67 12.22
CA TYR A 423 -9.01 9.85 11.55
C TYR A 423 -9.29 9.66 10.07
N LEU A 424 -8.70 8.64 9.47
CA LEU A 424 -8.98 8.35 8.08
C LEU A 424 -10.45 7.96 7.96
N PRO A 425 -11.16 8.48 6.94
CA PRO A 425 -12.51 7.99 6.68
C PRO A 425 -12.46 6.48 6.51
N LYS A 426 -13.39 5.75 7.13
CA LYS A 426 -13.46 4.27 7.07
C LYS A 426 -13.78 3.72 5.66
N ILE A 427 -13.63 4.53 4.61
CA ILE A 427 -14.08 4.28 3.24
C ILE A 427 -12.92 3.82 2.34
N HIS A 428 -11.69 3.78 2.87
CA HIS A 428 -10.47 3.65 2.08
C HIS A 428 -9.97 2.20 2.01
N TYR A 429 -10.73 1.37 1.30
CA TYR A 429 -10.51 -0.09 1.22
C TYR A 429 -9.49 -0.53 0.16
N SER A 430 -8.38 0.16 0.02
CA SER A 430 -7.42 -0.21 -1.04
C SER A 430 -6.53 -1.39 -0.64
N PRO A 431 -6.31 -2.37 -1.53
CA PRO A 431 -5.33 -3.45 -1.32
C PRO A 431 -3.91 -2.96 -1.02
N GLY A 432 -3.52 -1.78 -1.52
CA GLY A 432 -2.21 -1.20 -1.21
C GLY A 432 -2.07 -0.77 0.26
N HIS A 433 -3.16 -0.38 0.92
CA HIS A 433 -3.16 -0.06 2.35
C HIS A 433 -2.98 -1.33 3.21
N TRP A 434 -3.51 -2.46 2.74
CA TRP A 434 -3.51 -3.73 3.47
C TRP A 434 -2.14 -4.24 3.85
N ALA A 435 -1.18 -4.26 2.93
CA ALA A 435 0.16 -4.78 3.23
C ALA A 435 0.83 -3.96 4.34
N THR A 436 0.77 -2.63 4.25
CA THR A 436 1.33 -1.73 5.26
C THR A 436 0.62 -1.87 6.60
N THR A 437 -0.70 -1.81 6.63
CA THR A 437 -1.48 -1.96 7.89
C THR A 437 -1.22 -3.30 8.53
N ARG A 438 -1.16 -4.38 7.74
CA ARG A 438 -0.86 -5.71 8.24
C ARG A 438 0.55 -5.81 8.83
N MET A 439 1.57 -5.31 8.15
CA MET A 439 2.96 -5.33 8.67
C MET A 439 3.06 -4.57 9.99
N TRP A 440 2.44 -3.40 10.08
CA TRP A 440 2.41 -2.62 11.32
C TRP A 440 1.62 -3.32 12.42
N ALA A 441 0.48 -3.94 12.09
CA ALA A 441 -0.30 -4.75 13.01
C ALA A 441 0.48 -5.96 13.56
N GLU A 442 1.22 -6.66 12.69
CA GLU A 442 2.13 -7.75 13.09
C GLU A 442 3.23 -7.24 14.03
N PHE A 443 3.85 -6.12 13.71
CA PHE A 443 4.86 -5.49 14.58
C PHE A 443 4.29 -5.09 15.95
N VAL A 444 3.19 -4.35 16.01
CA VAL A 444 2.64 -3.88 17.30
C VAL A 444 2.09 -5.01 18.17
N VAL A 445 1.59 -6.10 17.58
CA VAL A 445 1.15 -7.25 18.37
C VAL A 445 2.33 -8.03 18.94
N GLU A 446 3.46 -8.09 18.23
CA GLU A 446 4.70 -8.67 18.75
C GLU A 446 5.25 -7.85 19.92
N GLU A 447 5.18 -6.52 19.83
CA GLU A 447 5.51 -5.63 20.96
C GLU A 447 4.60 -5.88 22.18
N ALA A 448 3.29 -6.07 21.94
CA ALA A 448 2.33 -6.40 22.98
C ALA A 448 2.58 -7.79 23.60
N ASP A 449 3.00 -8.78 22.80
CA ASP A 449 3.36 -10.12 23.28
C ASP A 449 4.60 -10.09 24.19
N MET A 450 5.55 -9.19 23.93
CA MET A 450 6.75 -9.00 24.74
C MET A 450 6.49 -8.19 26.02
N ALA A 451 5.45 -7.35 26.03
CA ALA A 451 5.09 -6.55 27.19
C ALA A 451 4.39 -7.38 28.28
N LEU A 452 4.76 -7.16 29.55
CA LEU A 452 4.06 -7.79 30.69
C LEU A 452 2.60 -7.33 30.75
N ASP A 453 2.41 -6.02 30.64
CA ASP A 453 1.13 -5.32 30.68
C ASP A 453 1.01 -4.34 29.52
N VAL A 454 -0.18 -4.27 28.93
CA VAL A 454 -0.51 -3.35 27.84
C VAL A 454 -1.22 -2.15 28.44
N SER A 455 -0.67 -0.94 28.23
CA SER A 455 -1.28 0.28 28.72
C SER A 455 -2.65 0.54 28.05
N PRO A 456 -3.57 1.31 28.67
CA PRO A 456 -4.85 1.64 28.05
C PRO A 456 -4.71 2.37 26.70
N GLU A 457 -3.65 3.17 26.53
CA GLU A 457 -3.36 3.83 25.26
C GLU A 457 -2.90 2.83 24.20
N ALA A 458 -1.97 1.94 24.54
CA ALA A 458 -1.53 0.89 23.62
C ALA A 458 -2.69 -0.04 23.23
N ALA A 459 -3.60 -0.35 24.15
CA ALA A 459 -4.80 -1.12 23.85
C ALA A 459 -5.68 -0.44 22.79
N ARG A 460 -5.87 0.88 22.85
CA ARG A 460 -6.61 1.64 21.82
C ARG A 460 -5.91 1.62 20.45
N ASP A 461 -4.58 1.64 20.43
CA ASP A 461 -3.82 1.53 19.19
C ASP A 461 -3.97 0.13 18.57
N LEU A 462 -3.90 -0.94 19.39
CA LEU A 462 -4.13 -2.32 18.95
C LEU A 462 -5.56 -2.52 18.43
N GLU A 463 -6.56 -1.97 19.12
CA GLU A 463 -7.97 -1.98 18.70
C GLU A 463 -8.15 -1.30 17.33
N THR A 464 -7.47 -0.17 17.12
CA THR A 464 -7.51 0.52 15.82
C THR A 464 -6.99 -0.37 14.69
N PHE A 465 -5.87 -1.06 14.90
CA PHE A 465 -5.35 -1.98 13.88
C PHE A 465 -6.29 -3.17 13.65
N ALA A 466 -6.90 -3.72 14.72
CA ALA A 466 -7.86 -4.80 14.58
C ALA A 466 -9.07 -4.37 13.75
N ASP A 467 -9.63 -3.19 14.03
CA ASP A 467 -10.76 -2.63 13.29
C ASP A 467 -10.41 -2.34 11.83
N GLU A 468 -9.24 -1.77 11.55
CA GLU A 468 -8.78 -1.50 10.19
C GLU A 468 -8.57 -2.80 9.40
N LEU A 469 -8.02 -3.85 10.02
CA LEU A 469 -7.89 -5.15 9.37
C LEU A 469 -9.26 -5.78 9.06
N LYS A 470 -10.26 -5.63 9.95
CA LYS A 470 -11.64 -6.08 9.66
C LYS A 470 -12.27 -5.26 8.55
N LEU A 471 -12.04 -3.95 8.55
CA LEU A 471 -12.48 -3.02 7.52
C LEU A 471 -11.91 -3.41 6.16
N LEU A 472 -10.63 -3.70 6.09
CA LEU A 472 -9.99 -4.17 4.85
C LEU A 472 -10.48 -5.56 4.44
N GLY A 473 -10.92 -6.39 5.39
CA GLY A 473 -11.65 -7.64 5.14
C GLY A 473 -13.03 -7.46 4.51
N TYR A 474 -13.58 -6.23 4.45
CA TYR A 474 -14.66 -5.92 3.53
C TYR A 474 -14.22 -6.17 2.09
N SER A 475 -13.08 -5.60 1.69
CA SER A 475 -12.62 -5.63 0.30
C SER A 475 -11.87 -6.89 -0.08
N LEU A 476 -11.10 -7.44 0.85
CA LEU A 476 -10.31 -8.63 0.65
C LEU A 476 -10.96 -9.83 1.33
N ASP A 477 -10.80 -11.00 0.73
CA ASP A 477 -11.20 -12.25 1.37
C ASP A 477 -10.25 -12.58 2.52
N ALA A 478 -10.46 -11.96 3.67
CA ALA A 478 -9.68 -12.24 4.88
C ALA A 478 -9.77 -13.73 5.29
N ALA A 479 -10.87 -14.42 4.95
CA ALA A 479 -11.00 -15.85 5.19
C ALA A 479 -10.06 -16.69 4.31
N SER A 480 -9.72 -16.21 3.11
CA SER A 480 -8.68 -16.82 2.27
C SER A 480 -7.25 -16.57 2.78
N THR A 481 -7.06 -15.67 3.74
CA THR A 481 -5.80 -15.38 4.42
C THR A 481 -5.90 -15.66 5.93
N PRO A 482 -5.85 -16.94 6.37
CA PRO A 482 -6.01 -17.33 7.78
C PRO A 482 -5.10 -16.58 8.76
N GLN A 483 -3.93 -16.14 8.28
CA GLN A 483 -2.97 -15.35 9.05
C GLN A 483 -3.57 -14.02 9.52
N THR A 484 -4.41 -13.37 8.71
CA THR A 484 -5.05 -12.11 9.09
C THR A 484 -6.11 -12.31 10.16
N LEU A 485 -6.93 -13.37 10.07
CA LEU A 485 -7.88 -13.71 11.14
C LEU A 485 -7.14 -13.99 12.46
N THR A 486 -6.06 -14.77 12.40
CA THR A 486 -5.21 -15.04 13.56
C THR A 486 -4.62 -13.75 14.14
N LEU A 487 -4.22 -12.81 13.29
CA LEU A 487 -3.69 -11.52 13.70
C LEU A 487 -4.74 -10.65 14.39
N ILE A 488 -5.95 -10.57 13.82
CA ILE A 488 -7.10 -9.87 14.43
C ILE A 488 -7.40 -10.46 15.81
N GLU A 489 -7.50 -11.79 15.92
CA GLU A 489 -7.76 -12.48 17.19
C GLU A 489 -6.68 -12.19 18.24
N ARG A 490 -5.40 -12.15 17.84
CA ARG A 490 -4.28 -11.82 18.74
C ARG A 490 -4.36 -10.37 19.23
N LEU A 491 -4.66 -9.42 18.35
CA LEU A 491 -4.84 -8.02 18.72
C LEU A 491 -5.99 -7.87 19.73
N GLU A 492 -7.15 -8.46 19.43
CA GLU A 492 -8.32 -8.43 20.30
C GLU A 492 -8.07 -9.09 21.66
N ALA A 493 -7.29 -10.16 21.71
CA ALA A 493 -6.93 -10.80 22.97
C ALA A 493 -6.16 -9.84 23.91
N HIS A 494 -5.23 -9.05 23.36
CA HIS A 494 -4.49 -8.03 24.12
C HIS A 494 -5.38 -6.87 24.55
N VAL A 495 -6.26 -6.39 23.66
CA VAL A 495 -7.25 -5.36 23.99
C VAL A 495 -8.14 -5.82 25.15
N ASN A 496 -8.70 -7.04 25.07
CA ASN A 496 -9.54 -7.60 26.11
C ASN A 496 -8.77 -7.80 27.44
N LYS A 497 -7.52 -8.27 27.39
CA LYS A 497 -6.66 -8.39 28.58
C LYS A 497 -6.44 -7.03 29.25
N ALA A 498 -6.13 -5.99 28.47
CA ALA A 498 -5.95 -4.64 28.98
C ALA A 498 -7.24 -4.08 29.60
N ILE A 499 -8.39 -4.28 28.93
CA ILE A 499 -9.70 -3.90 29.47
C ILE A 499 -9.96 -4.60 30.80
N MET A 500 -9.81 -5.91 30.88
CA MET A 500 -10.03 -6.68 32.12
C MET A 500 -9.10 -6.24 33.26
N SER A 501 -7.85 -5.84 32.95
CA SER A 501 -6.91 -5.33 33.96
C SER A 501 -7.34 -3.99 34.59
N MET A 502 -8.20 -3.23 33.92
CA MET A 502 -8.78 -1.98 34.44
C MET A 502 -9.96 -2.23 35.40
N PHE A 503 -10.44 -3.46 35.52
CA PHE A 503 -11.51 -3.82 36.44
C PHE A 503 -10.96 -4.69 37.57
N LEU A 504 -11.25 -4.33 38.82
CA LEU A 504 -10.99 -5.23 39.94
C LEU A 504 -12.10 -6.29 40.00
N PRO A 505 -11.76 -7.58 40.13
CA PRO A 505 -12.75 -8.59 40.46
C PRO A 505 -13.29 -8.28 41.86
N ILE A 506 -14.62 -8.21 41.99
CA ILE A 506 -15.30 -8.11 43.28
C ILE A 506 -15.63 -9.53 43.72
N ASP A 507 -15.56 -9.80 45.03
CA ASP A 507 -15.81 -11.12 45.62
C ASP A 507 -17.20 -11.71 45.29
N ASP A 508 -18.14 -10.92 44.78
CA ASP A 508 -19.47 -11.34 44.34
C ASP A 508 -19.55 -11.77 42.86
N GLY A 509 -18.43 -11.78 42.14
CA GLY A 509 -18.36 -12.10 40.72
C GLY A 509 -18.74 -10.94 39.80
N SER A 510 -18.99 -9.74 40.32
CA SER A 510 -19.15 -8.52 39.53
C SER A 510 -17.80 -7.80 39.35
N TRP A 511 -17.74 -6.89 38.39
CA TRP A 511 -16.54 -6.11 38.07
C TRP A 511 -16.78 -4.64 38.41
N ARG A 512 -15.89 -4.03 39.21
CA ARG A 512 -15.90 -2.57 39.46
C ARG A 512 -14.77 -1.94 38.66
N PRO A 513 -15.02 -0.82 37.94
CA PRO A 513 -13.93 -0.03 37.38
C PRO A 513 -12.95 0.34 38.49
N LEU A 514 -11.64 0.30 38.23
CA LEU A 514 -10.66 0.99 39.08
C LEU A 514 -11.06 2.48 39.10
N GLN A 515 -11.74 2.91 40.17
CA GLN A 515 -12.14 4.29 40.35
C GLN A 515 -10.92 5.15 40.69
N ASP A 516 -10.18 5.57 39.68
CA ASP A 516 -9.23 6.68 39.80
C ASP A 516 -9.73 7.86 38.95
N GLY A 517 -10.71 8.59 39.48
CA GLY A 517 -10.94 10.03 39.26
C GLY A 517 -11.15 10.60 37.84
N VAL A 518 -11.00 9.84 36.77
CA VAL A 518 -11.12 10.33 35.38
C VAL A 518 -12.34 9.68 34.75
N GLY A 519 -13.39 10.48 34.53
CA GLY A 519 -14.60 10.01 33.87
C GLY A 519 -14.32 9.52 32.46
N MET A 520 -14.25 8.20 32.26
CA MET A 520 -14.39 7.61 30.94
C MET A 520 -15.87 7.62 30.56
N ILE A 521 -16.20 8.34 29.49
CA ILE A 521 -17.45 8.20 28.77
C ILE A 521 -17.24 7.03 27.81
N LEU A 522 -17.94 5.91 28.07
CA LEU A 522 -18.09 4.81 27.11
C LEU A 522 -19.15 5.15 26.08
#